data_AF-A0A9D7CBE7-F1
#
_entry.id   AF-A0A9D7CBE7-F1
#
_cell.length_a   1.000
_cell.length_b   1.000
_cell.length_c   1.000
_cell.angle_alpha   90.00
_cell.angle_beta   90.00
_cell.angle_gamma   90.00
#
_symmetry.space_group_name_H-M   'P 1'
#
loop_
_entity.id
_entity.type
_entity.pdbx_description
1 polymer ?
#
loop_
_entity_poly.entity_id
_entity_poly.type
_entity_poly.pdbx_seq_one_letter_code
_entity_poly.pdbx_strand_id
1 'polypeptide(L)'
;MDLSLLMGRDTRITVLAGAGLSAPAPTCLPGWWALNDAVLGALGGAIERLARRPGISDDFRDAIRQRRDSTPFLMPDLQAQLLEDELGPDYFRALSAVDSGAPNAGHVLIAELARQGRLAAVLTTNFDGAIERAFEALGLAYQRYASPEDFELLGDGTASIPIVKIHGSADRPDTMVDTLRQRLHGRPASLEQWMHQQFVRFPTLGLGFSGEDLQYDPDYLAIRPAIRDGARFRFLVRTGSTPSVPIQRLVAEFPQHVSTGDGDLPGWLFQVADALGVSTRSRCPRSSTRRSWHARAQRSRSDSTKVSRMGHVARPNGSAQRRDVAAHRGRPPSRCRLPAAAHVDVVSGTDRQFGAVVRSLPA
;
A
#
# COMPACT_ATOMS: atom_id res chain seq x y z
N MET A 1 7.99 -25.31 12.70
CA MET A 1 8.10 -24.33 11.60
C MET A 1 9.25 -24.78 10.72
N ASP A 2 9.01 -25.15 9.47
CA ASP A 2 10.10 -25.48 8.55
C ASP A 2 10.75 -24.19 8.05
N LEU A 3 12.00 -23.98 8.47
CA LEU A 3 12.83 -22.84 8.10
C LEU A 3 13.99 -23.28 7.20
N SER A 4 14.01 -24.53 6.70
CA SER A 4 15.11 -25.11 5.93
C SER A 4 15.62 -24.22 4.79
N LEU A 5 14.72 -23.49 4.12
CA LEU A 5 15.07 -22.53 3.07
C LEU A 5 15.86 -21.29 3.56
N LEU A 6 15.83 -21.00 4.85
CA LEU A 6 16.45 -19.85 5.52
C LEU A 6 17.68 -20.26 6.37
N MET A 7 18.04 -21.55 6.39
CA MET A 7 18.92 -22.08 7.44
C MET A 7 20.41 -21.84 7.23
N GLY A 8 20.96 -21.16 8.22
CA GLY A 8 22.36 -21.06 8.65
C GLY A 8 22.36 -20.10 9.84
N ARG A 9 23.06 -20.43 10.94
CA ARG A 9 23.14 -19.51 12.09
C ARG A 9 23.65 -18.14 11.65
N ASP A 10 24.49 -18.09 10.62
CA ASP A 10 25.06 -16.85 10.07
C ASP A 10 24.38 -16.32 8.81
N THR A 11 23.21 -16.85 8.48
CA THR A 11 22.43 -16.40 7.33
C THR A 11 21.89 -15.00 7.56
N ARG A 12 22.21 -14.10 6.63
CA ARG A 12 21.52 -12.82 6.51
C ARG A 12 20.31 -12.96 5.60
N ILE A 13 19.24 -12.27 5.93
CA ILE A 13 17.98 -12.30 5.18
C ILE A 13 17.66 -10.95 4.55
N THR A 14 16.94 -10.98 3.46
CA THR A 14 16.26 -9.80 2.91
C THR A 14 14.81 -9.81 3.40
N VAL A 15 14.27 -8.65 3.79
CA VAL A 15 12.84 -8.52 4.10
C VAL A 15 12.16 -7.80 2.95
N LEU A 16 11.11 -8.41 2.39
CA LEU A 16 10.16 -7.77 1.48
C LEU A 16 8.88 -7.44 2.25
N ALA A 17 8.71 -6.16 2.60
CA ALA A 17 7.61 -5.68 3.43
C ALA A 17 6.50 -5.03 2.60
N GLY A 18 5.27 -5.55 2.73
CA GLY A 18 4.07 -4.91 2.21
C GLY A 18 3.21 -4.29 3.30
N ALA A 19 2.05 -3.74 2.92
CA ALA A 19 1.20 -2.96 3.82
C ALA A 19 0.70 -3.77 5.04
N GLY A 20 0.64 -5.09 4.93
CA GLY A 20 0.27 -5.96 6.06
C GLY A 20 1.25 -5.92 7.24
N LEU A 21 2.50 -5.47 7.04
CA LEU A 21 3.46 -5.25 8.13
C LEU A 21 3.06 -4.04 8.99
N SER A 22 2.48 -3.00 8.39
CA SER A 22 2.08 -1.76 9.05
C SER A 22 0.67 -1.83 9.68
N ALA A 23 -0.08 -2.91 9.44
CA ALA A 23 -1.44 -3.07 9.96
C ALA A 23 -1.55 -3.31 11.48
N PRO A 24 -0.67 -4.09 12.14
CA PRO A 24 -0.72 -4.26 13.59
C PRO A 24 -0.49 -2.96 14.35
N ALA A 25 -1.13 -2.86 15.52
CA ALA A 25 -0.93 -1.75 16.45
C ALA A 25 0.52 -1.69 16.98
N PRO A 26 1.02 -0.49 17.33
CA PRO A 26 0.38 0.84 17.22
C PRO A 26 0.36 1.47 15.83
N THR A 27 1.01 0.89 14.81
CA THR A 27 1.09 1.50 13.47
C THR A 27 -0.29 1.66 12.83
N CYS A 28 -1.12 0.60 12.85
CA CYS A 28 -2.54 0.61 12.48
C CYS A 28 -2.85 1.16 11.06
N LEU A 29 -1.90 1.07 10.12
CA LEU A 29 -2.11 1.58 8.76
C LEU A 29 -2.95 0.61 7.91
N PRO A 30 -3.78 1.14 7.00
CA PRO A 30 -4.62 0.32 6.13
C PRO A 30 -3.79 -0.40 5.05
N GLY A 31 -4.33 -1.51 4.54
CA GLY A 31 -3.87 -2.04 3.25
C GLY A 31 -4.37 -1.20 2.07
N TRP A 32 -3.81 -1.45 0.89
CA TRP A 32 -4.09 -0.68 -0.33
C TRP A 32 -5.58 -0.54 -0.68
N TRP A 33 -6.33 -1.64 -0.60
CA TRP A 33 -7.77 -1.64 -0.86
C TRP A 33 -8.56 -0.80 0.14
N ALA A 34 -8.23 -0.93 1.44
CA ALA A 34 -8.91 -0.19 2.50
C ALA A 34 -8.62 1.32 2.41
N LEU A 35 -7.41 1.68 1.99
CA LEU A 35 -7.04 3.06 1.71
C LEU A 35 -7.85 3.65 0.55
N ASN A 36 -7.91 2.94 -0.58
CA ASN A 36 -8.71 3.36 -1.74
C ASN A 36 -10.19 3.50 -1.40
N ASP A 37 -10.75 2.57 -0.62
CA ASP A 37 -12.12 2.66 -0.12
C ASP A 37 -12.32 3.89 0.78
N ALA A 38 -11.34 4.25 1.61
CA ALA A 38 -11.40 5.46 2.44
C ALA A 38 -11.37 6.75 1.59
N VAL A 39 -10.55 6.78 0.53
CA VAL A 39 -10.49 7.90 -0.43
C VAL A 39 -11.84 8.05 -1.14
N LEU A 40 -12.40 6.97 -1.70
CA LEU A 40 -13.75 6.97 -2.29
C LEU A 40 -14.82 7.38 -1.27
N GLY A 41 -14.62 6.96 -0.02
CA GLY A 41 -15.36 7.40 1.16
C GLY A 41 -15.43 8.92 1.27
N ALA A 42 -14.26 9.55 1.36
CA ALA A 42 -14.10 10.99 1.52
C ALA A 42 -14.64 11.78 0.32
N LEU A 43 -14.38 11.32 -0.90
CA LEU A 43 -14.89 11.93 -2.14
C LEU A 43 -16.42 11.90 -2.18
N GLY A 44 -17.03 10.75 -1.91
CA GLY A 44 -18.50 10.63 -1.83
C GLY A 44 -19.11 11.59 -0.80
N GLY A 45 -18.50 11.70 0.38
CA GLY A 45 -18.95 12.64 1.42
C GLY A 45 -18.76 14.12 1.03
N ALA A 46 -17.73 14.44 0.26
CA ALA A 46 -17.55 15.78 -0.30
C ALA A 46 -18.64 16.10 -1.33
N ILE A 47 -18.95 15.16 -2.25
CA ILE A 47 -20.02 15.29 -3.24
C ILE A 47 -21.37 15.50 -2.55
N GLU A 48 -21.69 14.71 -1.54
CA GLU A 48 -22.96 14.82 -0.80
C GLU A 48 -23.13 16.21 -0.15
N ARG A 49 -22.07 16.74 0.47
CA ARG A 49 -22.08 18.09 1.06
C ARG A 49 -22.28 19.18 0.00
N LEU A 50 -21.60 19.07 -1.15
CA LEU A 50 -21.67 20.07 -2.23
C LEU A 50 -23.02 20.02 -2.97
N ALA A 51 -23.50 18.82 -3.30
CA ALA A 51 -24.77 18.60 -3.99
C ALA A 51 -25.99 18.78 -3.07
N ARG A 52 -25.79 18.80 -1.74
CA ARG A 52 -26.85 18.84 -0.72
C ARG A 52 -27.91 17.75 -0.93
N ARG A 53 -27.48 16.58 -1.40
CA ARG A 53 -28.36 15.45 -1.75
C ARG A 53 -28.01 14.24 -0.89
N PRO A 54 -28.75 13.98 0.20
CA PRO A 54 -28.49 12.85 1.07
C PRO A 54 -28.44 11.53 0.29
N GLY A 55 -27.48 10.66 0.62
CA GLY A 55 -27.35 9.32 0.02
C GLY A 55 -26.64 9.27 -1.33
N ILE A 56 -26.34 10.41 -1.99
CA ILE A 56 -25.57 10.41 -3.25
C ILE A 56 -24.15 9.84 -3.05
N SER A 57 -23.60 9.92 -1.84
CA SER A 57 -22.29 9.34 -1.54
C SER A 57 -22.28 7.83 -1.73
N ASP A 58 -23.36 7.14 -1.37
CA ASP A 58 -23.43 5.68 -1.48
C ASP A 58 -23.66 5.26 -2.94
N ASP A 59 -24.58 5.94 -3.65
CA ASP A 59 -24.77 5.78 -5.10
C ASP A 59 -23.44 5.93 -5.87
N PHE A 60 -22.66 6.96 -5.53
CA PHE A 60 -21.36 7.24 -6.13
C PHE A 60 -20.36 6.12 -5.85
N ARG A 61 -20.21 5.70 -4.59
CA ARG A 61 -19.26 4.66 -4.20
C ARG A 61 -19.60 3.33 -4.87
N ASP A 62 -20.87 2.95 -4.89
CA ASP A 62 -21.33 1.70 -5.47
C ASP A 62 -21.13 1.70 -6.98
N ALA A 63 -21.41 2.81 -7.67
CA ALA A 63 -21.15 2.94 -9.10
C ALA A 63 -19.66 2.80 -9.44
N ILE A 64 -18.77 3.42 -8.66
CA ILE A 64 -17.32 3.31 -8.88
C ILE A 64 -16.82 1.90 -8.56
N ARG A 65 -17.23 1.30 -7.44
CA ARG A 65 -16.86 -0.08 -7.07
C ARG A 65 -17.33 -1.07 -8.11
N GLN A 66 -18.58 -0.99 -8.52
CA GLN A 66 -19.14 -1.88 -9.54
C GLN A 66 -18.33 -1.78 -10.83
N ARG A 67 -17.97 -0.58 -11.28
CA ARG A 67 -17.15 -0.40 -12.48
C ARG A 67 -15.73 -0.92 -12.31
N ARG A 68 -15.06 -0.61 -11.20
CA ARG A 68 -13.71 -1.10 -10.86
C ARG A 68 -13.67 -2.62 -10.84
N ASP A 69 -14.62 -3.25 -10.16
CA ASP A 69 -14.63 -4.69 -9.93
C ASP A 69 -15.08 -5.47 -11.18
N SER A 70 -15.79 -4.83 -12.12
CA SER A 70 -16.23 -5.44 -13.38
C SER A 70 -15.36 -5.13 -14.60
N THR A 71 -14.42 -4.18 -14.48
CA THR A 71 -13.61 -3.70 -15.61
C THR A 71 -12.13 -3.98 -15.36
N PRO A 72 -11.49 -4.85 -16.16
CA PRO A 72 -10.08 -5.22 -15.97
C PRO A 72 -9.08 -4.04 -16.02
N PHE A 73 -9.49 -2.90 -16.58
CA PHE A 73 -8.64 -1.73 -16.82
C PHE A 73 -8.91 -0.55 -15.86
N LEU A 74 -10.01 -0.60 -15.09
CA LEU A 74 -10.39 0.47 -14.14
C LEU A 74 -9.85 0.15 -12.74
N MET A 75 -8.55 -0.11 -12.69
CA MET A 75 -7.82 -0.50 -11.49
C MET A 75 -7.62 0.72 -10.54
N PRO A 76 -7.29 0.50 -9.25
CA PRO A 76 -6.94 1.57 -8.33
C PRO A 76 -5.89 2.55 -8.89
N ASP A 77 -4.95 2.07 -9.70
CA ASP A 77 -3.90 2.90 -10.30
C ASP A 77 -4.45 3.89 -11.36
N LEU A 78 -5.54 3.53 -12.05
CA LEU A 78 -6.25 4.47 -12.94
C LEU A 78 -7.04 5.49 -12.13
N GLN A 79 -7.65 5.06 -11.01
CA GLN A 79 -8.27 6.01 -10.08
C GLN A 79 -7.24 7.00 -9.53
N ALA A 80 -6.05 6.52 -9.14
CA ALA A 80 -4.93 7.34 -8.72
C ALA A 80 -4.51 8.32 -9.83
N GLN A 81 -4.39 7.85 -11.07
CA GLN A 81 -4.08 8.70 -12.22
C GLN A 81 -5.11 9.82 -12.41
N LEU A 82 -6.40 9.49 -12.37
CA LEU A 82 -7.46 10.49 -12.53
C LEU A 82 -7.47 11.51 -11.38
N LEU A 83 -7.16 11.09 -10.16
CA LEU A 83 -7.04 12.00 -9.03
C LEU A 83 -5.80 12.89 -9.15
N GLU A 84 -4.68 12.36 -9.62
CA GLU A 84 -3.45 13.13 -9.86
C GLU A 84 -3.62 14.11 -11.02
N ASP A 85 -4.24 13.73 -12.14
CA ASP A 85 -4.46 14.65 -13.27
C ASP A 85 -5.34 15.86 -12.86
N GLU A 86 -6.26 15.68 -11.90
CA GLU A 86 -7.16 16.75 -11.41
C GLU A 86 -6.59 17.55 -10.22
N LEU A 87 -5.87 16.90 -9.30
CA LEU A 87 -5.35 17.52 -8.07
C LEU A 87 -3.87 17.88 -8.14
N GLY A 88 -3.16 17.38 -9.15
CA GLY A 88 -1.72 17.47 -9.28
C GLY A 88 -0.99 16.99 -8.01
N PRO A 89 0.04 17.71 -7.55
CA PRO A 89 0.84 17.33 -6.38
C PRO A 89 0.05 17.20 -5.05
N ASP A 90 -1.14 17.78 -4.95
CA ASP A 90 -1.98 17.67 -3.74
C ASP A 90 -2.47 16.24 -3.51
N TYR A 91 -2.57 15.42 -4.56
CA TYR A 91 -2.88 14.00 -4.44
C TYR A 91 -1.86 13.27 -3.56
N PHE A 92 -0.57 13.40 -3.86
CA PHE A 92 0.50 12.75 -3.11
C PHE A 92 0.66 13.36 -1.72
N ARG A 93 0.40 14.66 -1.54
CA ARG A 93 0.33 15.27 -0.21
C ARG A 93 -0.79 14.65 0.64
N ALA A 94 -1.96 14.39 0.07
CA ALA A 94 -3.00 13.67 0.80
C ALA A 94 -2.59 12.23 1.13
N LEU A 95 -1.90 11.56 0.20
CA LEU A 95 -1.39 10.20 0.39
C LEU A 95 -0.32 10.10 1.48
N SER A 96 0.48 11.15 1.70
CA SER A 96 1.44 11.21 2.81
C SER A 96 0.81 11.13 4.21
N ALA A 97 -0.52 11.32 4.32
CA ALA A 97 -1.23 11.06 5.58
C ALA A 97 -1.19 9.57 5.98
N VAL A 98 -0.81 8.67 5.07
CA VAL A 98 -0.52 7.26 5.35
C VAL A 98 0.90 7.13 5.93
N ASP A 99 1.14 7.87 7.00
CA ASP A 99 2.32 7.74 7.83
C ASP A 99 1.90 7.64 9.30
N SER A 100 2.55 6.76 10.06
CA SER A 100 2.25 6.55 11.46
C SER A 100 3.49 6.75 12.30
N GLY A 101 3.47 7.75 13.19
CA GLY A 101 4.63 8.10 14.02
C GLY A 101 5.13 6.99 14.95
N ALA A 102 4.41 5.86 15.09
CA ALA A 102 4.78 4.78 16.00
C ALA A 102 5.05 3.45 15.25
N PRO A 103 6.29 2.91 15.28
CA PRO A 103 6.56 1.57 14.78
C PRO A 103 5.89 0.51 15.65
N ASN A 104 5.28 -0.49 15.03
CA ASN A 104 4.89 -1.73 15.70
C ASN A 104 6.05 -2.69 15.94
N ALA A 105 5.78 -3.74 16.74
CA ALA A 105 6.78 -4.72 17.13
C ALA A 105 7.38 -5.51 15.94
N GLY A 106 6.69 -5.60 14.80
CA GLY A 106 7.24 -6.17 13.57
C GLY A 106 8.40 -5.33 13.04
N HIS A 107 8.22 -4.01 12.94
CA HIS A 107 9.29 -3.10 12.53
C HIS A 107 10.47 -3.13 13.51
N VAL A 108 10.18 -3.12 14.81
CA VAL A 108 11.21 -3.22 15.86
C VAL A 108 12.01 -4.52 15.74
N LEU A 109 11.36 -5.65 15.42
CA LEU A 109 12.07 -6.91 15.19
C LEU A 109 12.96 -6.89 13.95
N ILE A 110 12.55 -6.21 12.88
CA ILE A 110 13.40 -6.01 11.69
C ILE A 110 14.65 -5.21 12.07
N ALA A 111 14.50 -4.15 12.87
CA ALA A 111 15.64 -3.39 13.38
C ALA A 111 16.53 -4.24 14.32
N GLU A 112 15.96 -5.11 15.16
CA GLU A 112 16.73 -6.04 15.99
C GLU A 112 17.51 -7.09 15.17
N LEU A 113 16.95 -7.55 14.04
CA LEU A 113 17.66 -8.39 13.07
C LEU A 113 18.86 -7.66 12.48
N ALA A 114 18.70 -6.38 12.13
CA ALA A 114 19.80 -5.54 11.65
C ALA A 114 20.89 -5.35 12.72
N ARG A 115 20.51 -5.01 13.95
CA ARG A 115 21.43 -4.82 15.08
C ARG A 115 22.33 -6.04 15.33
N GLN A 116 21.82 -7.24 15.03
CA GLN A 116 22.52 -8.50 15.25
C GLN A 116 23.17 -9.05 13.97
N GLY A 117 23.26 -8.23 12.91
CA GLY A 117 23.92 -8.62 11.66
C GLY A 117 23.20 -9.73 10.90
N ARG A 118 21.88 -9.92 11.14
CA ARG A 118 21.04 -10.93 10.48
C ARG A 118 20.21 -10.37 9.33
N LEU A 119 20.17 -9.05 9.16
CA LEU A 119 19.48 -8.41 8.04
C LEU A 119 20.47 -7.97 6.97
N ALA A 120 20.19 -8.30 5.72
CA ALA A 120 20.96 -7.83 4.56
C ALA A 120 20.37 -6.55 3.96
N ALA A 121 19.04 -6.49 3.85
CA ALA A 121 18.32 -5.35 3.29
C ALA A 121 16.83 -5.39 3.70
N VAL A 122 16.17 -4.23 3.59
CA VAL A 122 14.72 -4.13 3.56
C VAL A 122 14.30 -3.57 2.21
N LEU A 123 13.35 -4.23 1.56
CA LEU A 123 12.61 -3.71 0.43
C LEU A 123 11.16 -3.55 0.86
N THR A 124 10.54 -2.42 0.53
CA THR A 124 9.15 -2.19 0.88
C THR A 124 8.39 -1.44 -0.19
N THR A 125 7.11 -1.78 -0.33
CA THR A 125 6.12 -1.01 -1.10
C THR A 125 5.34 -0.03 -0.22
N ASN A 126 5.71 0.11 1.05
CA ASN A 126 5.01 0.99 1.98
C ASN A 126 5.59 2.40 1.90
N PHE A 127 4.71 3.41 1.92
CA PHE A 127 5.12 4.81 1.98
C PHE A 127 5.57 5.23 3.39
N ASP A 128 4.98 4.64 4.43
CA ASP A 128 5.19 5.03 5.83
C ASP A 128 6.64 4.83 6.31
N GLY A 129 7.09 5.65 7.25
CA GLY A 129 8.44 5.65 7.79
C GLY A 129 8.66 4.72 9.00
N ALA A 130 7.80 3.71 9.24
CA ALA A 130 7.84 2.95 10.49
C ALA A 130 9.10 2.07 10.62
N ILE A 131 9.64 1.56 9.51
CA ILE A 131 10.87 0.75 9.53
C ILE A 131 12.05 1.64 9.91
N GLU A 132 12.17 2.80 9.28
CA GLU A 132 13.19 3.81 9.52
C GLU A 132 13.19 4.27 10.97
N ARG A 133 12.01 4.64 11.50
CA ARG A 133 11.86 5.03 12.91
C ARG A 133 12.25 3.91 13.88
N ALA A 134 12.03 2.65 13.52
CA ALA A 134 12.49 1.52 14.33
C ALA A 134 14.03 1.39 14.34
N PHE A 135 14.70 1.68 13.23
CA PHE A 135 16.17 1.73 13.16
C PHE A 135 16.73 2.90 13.96
N GLU A 136 16.14 4.09 13.81
CA GLU A 136 16.51 5.30 14.54
C GLU A 136 16.38 5.11 16.05
N ALA A 137 15.29 4.51 16.51
CA ALA A 137 15.06 4.21 17.92
C ALA A 137 16.12 3.25 18.52
N LEU A 138 16.78 2.44 17.69
CA LEU A 138 17.88 1.57 18.09
C LEU A 138 19.27 2.16 17.79
N GLY A 139 19.36 3.38 17.24
CA GLY A 139 20.61 4.04 16.87
C GLY A 139 21.36 3.32 15.74
N LEU A 140 20.64 2.66 14.84
CA LEU A 140 21.23 1.89 13.74
C LEU A 140 21.46 2.76 12.51
N ALA A 141 22.65 2.65 11.90
CA ALA A 141 22.92 3.26 10.62
C ALA A 141 22.18 2.52 9.49
N TYR A 142 21.43 3.26 8.69
CA TYR A 142 20.76 2.77 7.50
C TYR A 142 20.88 3.81 6.39
N GLN A 143 20.74 3.35 5.15
CA GLN A 143 20.61 4.23 3.99
C GLN A 143 19.25 4.00 3.36
N ARG A 144 18.48 5.08 3.18
CA ARG A 144 17.17 5.03 2.55
C ARG A 144 17.27 5.37 1.08
N TYR A 145 16.59 4.58 0.26
CA TYR A 145 16.49 4.78 -1.19
C TYR A 145 15.01 4.83 -1.58
N ALA A 146 14.55 5.95 -2.11
CA ALA A 146 13.12 6.16 -2.39
C ALA A 146 12.82 6.87 -3.72
N SER A 147 13.86 7.23 -4.49
CA SER A 147 13.75 7.94 -5.77
C SER A 147 14.69 7.33 -6.81
N PRO A 148 14.46 7.57 -8.12
CA PRO A 148 15.36 7.13 -9.18
C PRO A 148 16.82 7.52 -8.94
N GLU A 149 17.07 8.76 -8.49
CA GLU A 149 18.40 9.26 -8.20
C GLU A 149 19.04 8.51 -7.03
N ASP A 150 18.26 8.15 -6.01
CA ASP A 150 18.77 7.30 -4.92
C ASP A 150 19.16 5.93 -5.47
N PHE A 151 18.37 5.34 -6.37
CA PHE A 151 18.60 3.98 -6.86
C PHE A 151 19.90 3.84 -7.67
N GLU A 152 20.38 4.91 -8.30
CA GLU A 152 21.69 4.93 -8.96
C GLU A 152 22.86 4.77 -7.97
N LEU A 153 22.65 5.02 -6.68
CA LEU A 153 23.65 4.86 -5.61
C LEU A 153 23.60 3.47 -4.94
N LEU A 154 22.68 2.60 -5.37
CA LEU A 154 22.57 1.25 -4.83
C LEU A 154 23.80 0.42 -5.21
N GLY A 155 24.52 -0.08 -4.20
CA GLY A 155 25.68 -0.95 -4.40
C GLY A 155 27.03 -0.29 -4.15
N ASP A 156 27.06 1.00 -3.80
CA ASP A 156 28.28 1.78 -3.52
C ASP A 156 29.04 1.38 -2.23
N GLY A 157 28.83 0.16 -1.73
CA GLY A 157 29.64 -0.43 -0.65
C GLY A 157 29.46 0.21 0.73
N THR A 158 28.37 0.96 0.96
CA THR A 158 28.09 1.58 2.27
C THR A 158 27.97 0.52 3.37
N ALA A 159 28.57 0.78 4.54
CA ALA A 159 28.49 -0.13 5.70
C ALA A 159 27.09 -0.16 6.37
N SER A 160 26.16 0.68 5.94
CA SER A 160 24.79 0.78 6.45
C SER A 160 23.82 -0.18 5.78
N ILE A 161 22.74 -0.55 6.48
CA ILE A 161 21.70 -1.41 5.91
C ILE A 161 20.84 -0.61 4.91
N PRO A 162 20.64 -1.11 3.67
CA PRO A 162 19.75 -0.48 2.72
C PRO A 162 18.28 -0.71 3.08
N ILE A 163 17.50 0.38 3.10
CA ILE A 163 16.03 0.39 3.15
C ILE A 163 15.52 0.99 1.85
N VAL A 164 15.01 0.14 0.97
CA VAL A 164 14.59 0.49 -0.39
C VAL A 164 13.06 0.59 -0.45
N LYS A 165 12.55 1.79 -0.67
CA LYS A 165 11.12 2.08 -0.80
C LYS A 165 10.77 2.17 -2.26
N ILE A 166 10.28 1.05 -2.81
CA ILE A 166 10.04 0.89 -4.24
C ILE A 166 8.95 1.84 -4.74
N HIS A 167 8.00 2.17 -3.87
CA HIS A 167 6.91 3.11 -4.19
C HIS A 167 7.18 4.52 -3.66
N GLY A 168 8.38 4.83 -3.17
CA GLY A 168 8.67 6.14 -2.58
C GLY A 168 8.27 6.26 -1.11
N SER A 169 8.27 7.49 -0.58
CA SER A 169 8.17 7.74 0.86
C SER A 169 7.15 8.83 1.20
N ALA A 170 6.44 8.68 2.32
CA ALA A 170 5.44 9.65 2.77
C ALA A 170 6.03 11.03 3.12
N ASP A 171 7.26 11.10 3.61
CA ASP A 171 7.98 12.36 3.87
C ASP A 171 8.63 12.97 2.62
N ARG A 172 8.60 12.27 1.48
CA ARG A 172 9.04 12.76 0.16
C ARG A 172 7.96 12.48 -0.90
N PRO A 173 6.81 13.18 -0.86
CA PRO A 173 5.66 12.88 -1.72
C PRO A 173 5.97 12.94 -3.23
N ASP A 174 6.99 13.70 -3.62
CA ASP A 174 7.52 13.79 -4.98
C ASP A 174 8.09 12.46 -5.51
N THR A 175 8.45 11.53 -4.62
CA THR A 175 8.99 10.22 -5.01
C THR A 175 7.94 9.12 -5.03
N MET A 176 6.69 9.42 -4.64
CA MET A 176 5.62 8.43 -4.55
C MET A 176 5.22 7.90 -5.92
N VAL A 177 5.15 6.57 -6.04
CA VAL A 177 4.72 5.85 -7.23
C VAL A 177 3.38 5.20 -6.94
N ASP A 178 2.34 5.67 -7.63
CA ASP A 178 0.98 5.15 -7.41
C ASP A 178 0.10 5.18 -8.66
N THR A 179 0.36 6.12 -9.57
CA THR A 179 -0.44 6.28 -10.78
C THR A 179 -0.13 5.21 -11.83
N LEU A 180 -1.11 4.96 -12.70
CA LEU A 180 -0.94 4.08 -13.86
C LEU A 180 0.23 4.52 -14.75
N ARG A 181 0.37 5.82 -15.03
CA ARG A 181 1.47 6.34 -15.87
C ARG A 181 2.84 6.00 -15.29
N GLN A 182 3.01 6.13 -13.97
CA GLN A 182 4.28 5.80 -13.32
C GLN A 182 4.55 4.29 -13.36
N ARG A 183 3.53 3.44 -13.13
CA ARG A 183 3.68 1.99 -13.22
C ARG A 183 4.02 1.50 -14.62
N LEU A 184 3.45 2.12 -15.66
CA LEU A 184 3.73 1.81 -17.07
C LEU A 184 5.12 2.25 -17.53
N HIS A 185 5.68 3.31 -16.94
CA HIS A 185 7.07 3.71 -17.23
C HIS A 185 8.10 2.67 -16.76
N GLY A 186 7.69 1.75 -15.87
CA GLY A 186 8.58 0.74 -15.30
C GLY A 186 9.49 1.32 -14.23
N ARG A 187 10.40 0.48 -13.73
CA ARG A 187 11.37 0.86 -12.70
C ARG A 187 12.72 1.18 -13.34
N PRO A 188 13.56 2.01 -12.68
CA PRO A 188 14.94 2.20 -13.11
C PRO A 188 15.70 0.87 -13.16
N ALA A 189 16.52 0.68 -14.21
CA ALA A 189 17.25 -0.56 -14.42
C ALA A 189 18.24 -0.87 -13.28
N SER A 190 18.83 0.17 -12.67
CA SER A 190 19.68 0.10 -11.48
C SER A 190 18.95 -0.58 -10.31
N LEU A 191 17.72 -0.16 -10.04
CA LEU A 191 16.87 -0.78 -9.02
C LEU A 191 16.56 -2.24 -9.36
N GLU A 192 16.14 -2.55 -10.59
CA GLU A 192 15.79 -3.92 -10.98
C GLU A 192 16.98 -4.88 -10.89
N GLN A 193 18.15 -4.45 -11.37
CA GLN A 193 19.39 -5.21 -11.26
C GLN A 193 19.80 -5.44 -9.81
N TRP A 194 19.72 -4.41 -8.97
CA TRP A 194 20.06 -4.53 -7.56
C TRP A 194 19.09 -5.48 -6.81
N MET A 195 17.77 -5.35 -7.04
CA MET A 195 16.78 -6.23 -6.41
C MET A 195 17.02 -7.70 -6.78
N HIS A 196 17.26 -7.96 -8.06
CA HIS A 196 17.58 -9.31 -8.55
C HIS A 196 18.80 -9.88 -7.82
N GLN A 197 19.92 -9.16 -7.82
CA GLN A 197 21.16 -9.60 -7.15
C GLN A 197 20.95 -9.80 -5.64
N GLN A 198 20.22 -8.91 -5.00
CA GLN A 198 19.92 -8.98 -3.56
C GLN A 198 19.11 -10.23 -3.21
N PHE A 199 18.12 -10.58 -4.04
CA PHE A 199 17.28 -11.76 -3.84
C PHE A 199 18.01 -13.07 -4.14
N VAL A 200 18.87 -13.10 -5.16
CA VAL A 200 19.72 -14.28 -5.45
C VAL A 200 20.71 -14.51 -4.31
N ARG A 201 21.30 -13.44 -3.78
CA ARG A 201 22.36 -13.53 -2.75
C ARG A 201 21.83 -13.89 -1.37
N PHE A 202 20.65 -13.40 -0.99
CA PHE A 202 20.10 -13.58 0.35
C PHE A 202 18.66 -14.10 0.30
N PRO A 203 18.30 -15.12 1.10
CA PRO A 203 16.93 -15.59 1.16
C PRO A 203 16.00 -14.48 1.67
N THR A 204 14.80 -14.43 1.10
CA THR A 204 13.86 -13.33 1.29
C THR A 204 12.62 -13.75 2.08
N LEU A 205 12.27 -12.95 3.08
CA LEU A 205 11.02 -13.05 3.83
C LEU A 205 10.01 -12.02 3.34
N GLY A 206 8.91 -12.50 2.75
CA GLY A 206 7.76 -11.67 2.41
C GLY A 206 6.86 -11.48 3.62
N LEU A 207 6.79 -10.26 4.16
CA LEU A 207 6.00 -9.92 5.35
C LEU A 207 4.91 -8.92 5.00
N GLY A 208 3.64 -9.32 5.12
CA GLY A 208 2.51 -8.43 4.81
C GLY A 208 2.41 -8.04 3.33
N PHE A 209 3.15 -8.72 2.45
CA PHE A 209 3.09 -8.58 1.00
C PHE A 209 2.05 -9.54 0.43
N SER A 210 1.04 -9.02 -0.26
CA SER A 210 -0.04 -9.84 -0.82
C SER A 210 0.34 -10.49 -2.15
N GLY A 211 1.27 -9.91 -2.90
CA GLY A 211 1.62 -10.37 -4.25
C GLY A 211 0.55 -10.09 -5.31
N GLU A 212 -0.46 -9.27 -5.03
CA GLU A 212 -1.49 -8.93 -6.02
C GLU A 212 -0.90 -8.25 -7.26
N ASP A 213 0.17 -7.46 -7.11
CA ASP A 213 0.86 -6.82 -8.23
C ASP A 213 1.41 -7.86 -9.25
N LEU A 214 1.73 -9.09 -8.80
CA LEU A 214 2.20 -10.19 -9.67
C LEU A 214 1.12 -10.72 -10.62
N GLN A 215 -0.14 -10.35 -10.40
CA GLN A 215 -1.21 -10.66 -11.34
C GLN A 215 -1.10 -9.83 -12.62
N TYR A 216 -0.61 -8.59 -12.52
CA TYR A 216 -0.48 -7.66 -13.63
C TYR A 216 0.88 -7.78 -14.30
N ASP A 217 1.94 -7.80 -13.50
CA ASP A 217 3.31 -7.96 -13.93
C ASP A 217 3.87 -9.23 -13.29
N PRO A 218 3.89 -10.37 -14.01
CA PRO A 218 4.43 -11.62 -13.47
C PRO A 218 5.87 -11.48 -12.96
N ASP A 219 6.65 -10.58 -13.53
CA ASP A 219 8.05 -10.33 -13.18
C ASP A 219 8.20 -9.15 -12.19
N TYR A 220 7.10 -8.72 -11.55
CA TYR A 220 7.08 -7.63 -10.58
C TYR A 220 8.17 -7.79 -9.51
N LEU A 221 8.90 -6.71 -9.30
CA LEU A 221 10.09 -6.62 -8.42
C LEU A 221 11.21 -7.59 -8.78
N ALA A 222 11.28 -8.09 -10.02
CA ALA A 222 12.24 -9.10 -10.44
C ALA A 222 12.15 -10.42 -9.64
N ILE A 223 11.01 -10.71 -8.98
CA ILE A 223 10.85 -11.92 -8.14
C ILE A 223 11.05 -13.19 -8.96
N ARG A 224 10.32 -13.35 -10.08
CA ARG A 224 10.43 -14.53 -10.94
C ARG A 224 11.80 -14.68 -11.59
N PRO A 225 12.39 -13.64 -12.22
CA PRO A 225 13.75 -13.71 -12.71
C PRO A 225 14.75 -14.15 -11.63
N ALA A 226 14.68 -13.57 -10.43
CA ALA A 226 15.58 -13.94 -9.33
C ALA A 226 15.39 -15.40 -8.90
N ILE A 227 14.15 -15.91 -8.84
CA ILE A 227 13.88 -17.31 -8.49
C ILE A 227 14.51 -18.27 -9.52
N ARG A 228 14.41 -17.96 -10.81
CA ARG A 228 15.04 -18.75 -11.88
C ARG A 228 16.57 -18.82 -11.72
N ASP A 229 17.16 -17.79 -11.13
CA ASP A 229 18.59 -17.70 -10.84
C ASP A 229 18.94 -18.15 -9.41
N GLY A 230 18.04 -18.85 -8.73
CA GLY A 230 18.30 -19.52 -7.46
C GLY A 230 17.90 -18.76 -6.20
N ALA A 231 17.24 -17.60 -6.32
CA ALA A 231 16.68 -16.89 -5.18
C ALA A 231 15.68 -17.77 -4.42
N ARG A 232 15.57 -17.52 -3.11
CA ARG A 232 14.67 -18.26 -2.21
C ARG A 232 13.73 -17.30 -1.49
N PHE A 233 12.44 -17.59 -1.54
CA PHE A 233 11.40 -16.77 -0.93
C PHE A 233 10.56 -17.58 0.05
N ARG A 234 10.23 -16.96 1.17
CA ARG A 234 9.20 -17.43 2.09
C ARG A 234 8.21 -16.33 2.38
N PHE A 235 6.96 -16.52 1.97
CA PHE A 235 5.88 -15.55 2.19
C PHE A 235 5.08 -15.92 3.44
N LEU A 236 4.90 -14.95 4.34
CA LEU A 236 4.00 -15.09 5.48
C LEU A 236 2.56 -14.88 5.02
N VAL A 237 1.74 -15.90 5.23
CA VAL A 237 0.30 -15.89 5.02
C VAL A 237 -0.38 -15.75 6.37
N ARG A 238 -1.34 -14.82 6.46
CA ARG A 238 -2.08 -14.58 7.71
C ARG A 238 -2.84 -15.82 8.13
N THR A 239 -2.84 -16.13 9.43
CA THR A 239 -3.57 -17.28 9.98
C THR A 239 -5.04 -17.28 9.51
N GLY A 240 -5.48 -18.39 8.93
CA GLY A 240 -6.86 -18.57 8.46
C GLY A 240 -7.17 -17.86 7.13
N SER A 241 -6.16 -17.31 6.45
CA SER A 241 -6.27 -16.81 5.09
C SER A 241 -5.62 -17.78 4.12
N THR A 242 -6.02 -17.73 2.86
CA THR A 242 -5.30 -18.39 1.76
C THR A 242 -4.28 -17.42 1.17
N PRO A 243 -3.11 -17.89 0.70
CA PRO A 243 -2.23 -17.07 -0.12
C PRO A 243 -2.99 -16.55 -1.35
N SER A 244 -2.62 -15.39 -1.87
CA SER A 244 -3.20 -14.87 -3.12
C SER A 244 -2.93 -15.81 -4.29
N VAL A 245 -3.75 -15.71 -5.34
CA VAL A 245 -3.57 -16.54 -6.55
C VAL A 245 -2.16 -16.42 -7.15
N PRO A 246 -1.56 -15.21 -7.27
CA PRO A 246 -0.20 -15.09 -7.78
C PRO A 246 0.85 -15.79 -6.91
N ILE A 247 0.74 -15.71 -5.58
CA ILE A 247 1.65 -16.41 -4.66
C ILE A 247 1.48 -17.93 -4.76
N GLN A 248 0.23 -18.42 -4.86
CA GLN A 248 -0.02 -19.85 -5.08
C GLN A 248 0.61 -20.34 -6.39
N ARG A 249 0.52 -19.55 -7.47
CA ARG A 249 1.18 -19.87 -8.74
C ARG A 249 2.70 -19.92 -8.62
N LEU A 250 3.31 -18.97 -7.89
CA LEU A 250 4.76 -18.99 -7.64
C LEU A 250 5.20 -20.25 -6.89
N VAL A 251 4.45 -20.65 -5.86
CA VAL A 251 4.74 -21.90 -5.11
C VAL A 251 4.61 -23.13 -6.01
N ALA A 252 3.58 -23.19 -6.85
CA ALA A 252 3.36 -24.30 -7.76
C ALA A 252 4.44 -24.39 -8.85
N GLU A 253 4.91 -23.25 -9.37
CA GLU A 253 5.92 -23.18 -10.42
C GLU A 253 7.34 -23.42 -9.90
N PHE A 254 7.64 -22.98 -8.67
CA PHE A 254 8.99 -23.05 -8.08
C PHE A 254 8.98 -23.65 -6.66
N PRO A 255 8.51 -24.89 -6.46
CA PRO A 255 8.30 -25.46 -5.12
C PRO A 255 9.57 -25.66 -4.30
N GLN A 256 10.75 -25.68 -4.94
CA GLN A 256 12.04 -25.79 -4.26
C GLN A 256 12.60 -24.43 -3.81
N HIS A 257 12.07 -23.33 -4.34
CA HIS A 257 12.58 -21.98 -4.12
C HIS A 257 11.59 -21.10 -3.37
N VAL A 258 10.29 -21.37 -3.48
CA VAL A 258 9.22 -20.58 -2.91
C VAL A 258 8.39 -21.42 -1.95
N SER A 259 8.20 -20.91 -0.75
CA SER A 259 7.34 -21.51 0.26
C SER A 259 6.45 -20.48 0.93
N THR A 260 5.40 -20.94 1.61
CA THR A 260 4.59 -20.12 2.49
C THR A 260 4.74 -20.56 3.94
N GLY A 261 4.46 -19.66 4.88
CA GLY A 261 4.30 -19.99 6.28
C GLY A 261 3.06 -19.30 6.83
N ASP A 262 2.29 -20.02 7.65
CA ASP A 262 1.10 -19.46 8.28
C ASP A 262 1.43 -18.82 9.63
N GLY A 263 0.90 -17.63 9.87
CA GLY A 263 1.01 -16.95 11.16
C GLY A 263 0.57 -15.49 11.12
N ASP A 264 0.54 -14.88 12.30
CA ASP A 264 0.20 -13.47 12.47
C ASP A 264 1.42 -12.65 12.88
N LEU A 265 1.53 -11.43 12.33
CA LEU A 265 2.50 -10.46 12.79
C LEU A 265 2.05 -9.80 14.10
N PRO A 266 2.97 -9.52 15.03
CA PRO A 266 4.41 -9.79 14.95
C PRO A 266 4.82 -11.19 15.42
N GLY A 267 3.89 -11.98 15.98
CA GLY A 267 4.20 -13.23 16.70
C GLY A 267 4.99 -14.26 15.88
N TRP A 268 4.68 -14.40 14.60
CA TRP A 268 5.42 -15.28 13.69
C TRP A 268 6.87 -14.81 13.48
N LEU A 269 7.10 -13.50 13.36
CA LEU A 269 8.44 -12.95 13.18
C LEU A 269 9.31 -13.13 14.43
N PHE A 270 8.71 -13.15 15.63
CA PHE A 270 9.43 -13.54 16.85
C PHE A 270 9.95 -14.98 16.78
N GLN A 271 9.19 -15.92 16.22
CA GLN A 271 9.61 -17.31 16.05
C GLN A 271 10.77 -17.43 15.05
N VAL A 272 10.74 -16.64 13.98
CA VAL A 272 11.86 -16.54 13.04
C VAL A 272 13.10 -15.98 13.72
N ALA A 273 12.96 -14.89 14.47
CA ALA A 273 14.06 -14.27 15.20
C ALA A 273 14.70 -15.28 16.16
N ASP A 274 13.90 -16.00 16.94
CA ASP A 274 14.37 -17.05 17.86
C ASP A 274 15.13 -18.16 17.12
N ALA A 275 14.60 -18.64 16.00
CA ALA A 275 15.27 -19.66 15.18
C ALA A 275 16.59 -19.18 14.55
N LEU A 276 16.73 -17.87 14.29
CA LEU A 276 17.99 -17.24 13.84
C LEU A 276 18.94 -16.91 15.02
N GLY A 277 18.57 -17.25 16.26
CA GLY A 277 19.35 -16.98 17.46
C GLY A 277 19.39 -15.50 17.86
N VAL A 278 18.37 -14.73 17.47
CA VAL A 278 18.29 -13.28 17.69
C VAL A 278 17.72 -13.02 19.07
N SER A 279 18.51 -12.40 19.94
CA SER A 279 18.07 -11.99 21.27
C SER A 279 17.24 -10.72 21.18
N THR A 280 15.94 -10.82 21.42
CA THR A 280 15.01 -9.68 21.31
C THR A 280 14.86 -8.95 22.65
N ARG A 281 14.98 -7.61 22.65
CA ARG A 281 14.68 -6.80 23.85
C ARG A 281 13.17 -6.66 24.06
N SER A 282 12.41 -6.68 22.97
CA SER A 282 10.95 -6.67 22.99
C SER A 282 10.41 -8.04 23.37
N ARG A 283 9.42 -8.09 24.26
CA ARG A 283 8.69 -9.34 24.52
C ARG A 283 7.71 -9.58 23.37
N CYS A 284 7.62 -10.83 22.91
CA CYS A 284 6.54 -11.24 22.02
C CYS A 284 5.20 -10.87 22.69
N PRO A 285 4.34 -10.07 22.03
CA PRO A 285 3.01 -9.82 22.54
C PRO A 285 2.35 -11.17 22.77
N ARG A 286 1.97 -11.46 24.03
CA ARG A 286 1.23 -12.69 24.33
C ARG A 286 0.06 -12.72 23.36
N SER A 287 -0.06 -13.79 22.57
CA SER A 287 -1.17 -13.98 21.67
C SER A 287 -2.43 -13.82 22.51
N SER A 288 -3.12 -12.68 22.37
CA SER A 288 -4.43 -12.56 22.95
C SER A 288 -5.23 -13.63 22.25
N THR A 289 -5.59 -14.67 22.99
CA THR A 289 -6.48 -15.74 22.55
C THR A 289 -7.56 -15.14 21.67
N ARG A 290 -7.78 -15.77 20.49
CA ARG A 290 -8.79 -15.61 19.41
C ARG A 290 -9.99 -14.64 19.52
N ARG A 291 -10.33 -14.06 20.67
CA ARG A 291 -11.54 -13.29 20.95
C ARG A 291 -11.37 -11.76 20.98
N SER A 292 -10.16 -11.22 21.10
CA SER A 292 -9.97 -9.76 21.32
C SER A 292 -10.08 -8.91 20.05
N TRP A 293 -9.69 -9.45 18.88
CA TRP A 293 -9.66 -8.71 17.61
C TRP A 293 -11.06 -8.50 17.01
N HIS A 294 -11.92 -9.53 17.00
CA HIS A 294 -13.30 -9.40 16.52
C HIS A 294 -14.14 -8.47 17.40
N ALA A 295 -13.92 -8.47 18.72
CA ALA A 295 -14.72 -7.68 19.67
C ALA A 295 -14.49 -6.16 19.54
N ARG A 296 -13.37 -5.71 18.93
CA ARG A 296 -13.06 -4.28 18.77
C ARG A 296 -13.48 -3.75 17.40
N ALA A 297 -13.36 -4.54 16.34
CA ALA A 297 -13.86 -4.19 15.00
C ALA A 297 -15.40 -4.29 14.86
N GLN A 298 -16.07 -5.11 15.70
CA GLN A 298 -17.54 -5.17 15.73
C GLN A 298 -18.17 -4.03 16.52
N ARG A 299 -17.49 -3.48 17.55
CA ARG A 299 -18.02 -2.35 18.34
C ARG A 299 -18.10 -1.05 17.53
N SER A 300 -17.18 -0.82 16.58
CA SER A 300 -17.26 0.32 15.67
C SER A 300 -18.39 0.20 14.63
N ARG A 301 -18.86 -1.02 14.31
CA ARG A 301 -20.04 -1.26 13.46
C ARG A 301 -21.38 -1.16 14.22
N SER A 302 -21.39 -1.39 15.53
CA SER A 302 -22.61 -1.27 16.35
C SER A 302 -22.90 0.14 16.85
N ASP A 303 -21.90 1.02 16.92
CA ASP A 303 -22.10 2.42 17.31
C ASP A 303 -22.59 3.30 16.15
N SER A 304 -22.30 2.95 14.89
CA SER A 304 -22.87 3.65 13.73
C SER A 304 -24.36 3.36 13.51
N THR A 305 -24.91 2.31 14.14
CA THR A 305 -26.34 1.94 14.05
C THR A 305 -27.18 2.48 15.22
N LYS A 306 -26.56 3.02 16.28
CA LYS A 306 -27.28 3.59 17.44
C LYS A 306 -27.55 5.10 17.37
N VAL A 307 -26.92 5.84 16.47
CA VAL A 307 -27.16 7.28 16.32
C VAL A 307 -28.43 7.60 15.49
N SER A 308 -29.02 6.61 14.80
CA SER A 308 -30.25 6.81 13.99
C SER A 308 -31.57 6.57 14.73
N ARG A 309 -31.57 6.43 16.07
CA ARG A 309 -32.79 6.29 16.88
C ARG A 309 -32.73 7.07 18.19
N MET A 310 -32.68 8.40 18.10
CA MET A 310 -33.22 9.30 19.13
C MET A 310 -33.24 10.73 18.57
N GLY A 311 -34.43 11.23 18.21
CA GLY A 311 -34.56 12.56 17.63
C GLY A 311 -35.99 12.98 17.28
N HIS A 312 -36.99 12.57 18.06
CA HIS A 312 -38.28 13.25 18.09
C HIS A 312 -38.48 13.77 19.50
N VAL A 313 -38.40 15.10 19.71
CA VAL A 313 -39.26 15.90 20.60
C VAL A 313 -39.04 17.40 20.32
N ALA A 314 -40.17 18.07 20.04
CA ALA A 314 -40.60 19.45 20.25
C ALA A 314 -39.70 20.67 19.92
N ARG A 315 -40.25 21.52 19.04
CA ARG A 315 -40.01 22.98 18.94
C ARG A 315 -40.53 23.72 20.18
N PRO A 316 -40.00 24.92 20.47
CA PRO A 316 -40.90 26.07 20.51
C PRO A 316 -40.36 27.35 19.84
N ASN A 317 -41.32 28.25 19.63
CA ASN A 317 -41.33 29.54 18.93
C ASN A 317 -40.47 30.67 19.55
N GLY A 318 -40.19 31.69 18.72
CA GLY A 318 -39.87 33.08 19.11
C GLY A 318 -38.74 33.66 18.25
N SER A 319 -38.97 34.29 17.09
CA SER A 319 -39.43 35.67 16.83
C SER A 319 -38.42 36.79 17.16
N ALA A 320 -38.17 37.63 16.15
CA ALA A 320 -37.37 38.87 16.10
C ALA A 320 -35.84 38.66 16.05
N GLN A 321 -35.05 39.32 15.20
CA GLN A 321 -35.12 40.72 14.80
C GLN A 321 -34.38 40.93 13.46
N ARG A 322 -34.99 41.71 12.56
CA ARG A 322 -34.40 42.20 11.31
C ARG A 322 -33.34 43.27 11.62
N ARG A 323 -32.20 43.24 10.92
CA ARG A 323 -31.43 44.45 10.56
C ARG A 323 -30.88 44.31 9.15
N ASP A 324 -31.27 45.28 8.33
CA ASP A 324 -30.76 45.58 7.00
C ASP A 324 -29.29 46.04 7.07
N VAL A 325 -28.45 45.56 6.15
CA VAL A 325 -27.29 46.32 5.64
C VAL A 325 -27.14 46.04 4.15
N ALA A 326 -26.83 47.13 3.45
CA ALA A 326 -27.00 47.38 2.04
C ALA A 326 -26.06 46.64 1.07
N ALA A 327 -26.50 46.69 -0.19
CA ALA A 327 -25.92 46.11 -1.37
C ALA A 327 -24.58 46.73 -1.81
N HIS A 328 -23.66 45.88 -2.27
CA HIS A 328 -22.68 46.25 -3.28
C HIS A 328 -22.67 45.21 -4.41
N ARG A 329 -23.02 45.70 -5.61
CA ARG A 329 -23.11 44.98 -6.87
C ARG A 329 -21.71 44.91 -7.49
N GLY A 330 -21.16 43.70 -7.60
CA GLY A 330 -20.00 43.37 -8.43
C GLY A 330 -20.39 42.32 -9.47
N ARG A 331 -20.02 42.56 -10.74
CA ARG A 331 -20.40 41.79 -11.93
C ARG A 331 -19.96 40.30 -11.88
N PRO A 332 -20.71 39.37 -12.51
CA PRO A 332 -20.30 37.98 -12.61
C PRO A 332 -19.26 37.78 -13.74
N PRO A 333 -18.28 36.86 -13.58
CA PRO A 333 -17.42 36.47 -14.67
C PRO A 333 -18.14 35.55 -15.67
N SER A 334 -17.65 35.65 -16.90
CA SER A 334 -18.11 35.06 -18.14
C SER A 334 -18.27 33.53 -18.12
N ARG A 335 -19.34 33.07 -18.78
CA ARG A 335 -19.66 31.68 -19.09
C ARG A 335 -18.51 31.00 -19.84
N CYS A 336 -17.88 29.98 -19.24
CA CYS A 336 -17.16 28.95 -19.98
C CYS A 336 -18.17 28.05 -20.69
N ARG A 337 -18.08 27.98 -22.03
CA ARG A 337 -18.81 27.02 -22.86
C ARG A 337 -18.06 25.69 -22.83
N LEU A 338 -18.71 24.63 -22.35
CA LEU A 338 -18.26 23.25 -22.58
C LEU A 338 -18.52 22.89 -24.06
N PRO A 339 -17.60 22.22 -24.77
CA PRO A 339 -17.89 21.66 -26.09
C PRO A 339 -18.85 20.47 -25.97
N ALA A 340 -19.71 20.33 -26.98
CA ALA A 340 -20.69 19.26 -27.11
C ALA A 340 -20.04 17.88 -27.15
N ALA A 341 -20.69 16.92 -26.49
CA ALA A 341 -20.34 15.51 -26.52
C ALA A 341 -20.35 14.97 -27.96
N ALA A 342 -19.23 14.39 -28.38
CA ALA A 342 -19.17 13.59 -29.59
C ALA A 342 -19.86 12.24 -29.32
N HIS A 343 -20.91 11.97 -30.09
CA HIS A 343 -21.48 10.64 -30.24
C HIS A 343 -20.40 9.69 -30.79
N VAL A 344 -20.17 8.57 -30.11
CA VAL A 344 -19.40 7.45 -30.66
C VAL A 344 -20.39 6.32 -30.89
N ASP A 345 -20.65 6.03 -32.15
CA ASP A 345 -21.43 4.89 -32.60
C ASP A 345 -20.65 3.59 -32.32
N VAL A 346 -21.28 2.68 -31.59
CA VAL A 346 -20.77 1.33 -31.34
C VAL A 346 -21.10 0.48 -32.56
N VAL A 347 -20.13 0.30 -33.45
CA VAL A 347 -20.19 -0.72 -34.50
C VAL A 347 -19.62 -2.03 -33.93
N SER A 348 -20.49 -3.02 -33.82
CA SER A 348 -20.17 -4.41 -33.52
C SER A 348 -19.31 -5.02 -34.64
N GLY A 349 -18.11 -5.50 -34.30
CA GLY A 349 -17.24 -6.22 -35.23
C GLY A 349 -16.31 -7.18 -34.49
N THR A 350 -16.42 -8.45 -34.85
CA THR A 350 -15.71 -9.62 -34.32
C THR A 350 -14.22 -9.66 -34.69
N ASP A 351 -13.42 -10.07 -33.72
CA ASP A 351 -12.20 -10.91 -33.82
C ASP A 351 -11.00 -10.52 -34.73
N ARG A 352 -9.82 -10.54 -34.08
CA ARG A 352 -8.43 -10.65 -34.58
C ARG A 352 -7.62 -9.39 -34.99
N GLN A 353 -6.42 -9.38 -34.41
CA GLN A 353 -5.12 -8.84 -34.83
C GLN A 353 -4.73 -7.39 -34.45
N PHE A 354 -3.40 -7.27 -34.24
CA PHE A 354 -2.53 -6.10 -34.07
C PHE A 354 -2.33 -5.64 -32.60
N GLY A 355 -1.14 -5.70 -32.00
CA GLY A 355 0.21 -5.77 -32.59
C GLY A 355 0.58 -4.43 -33.22
N ALA A 356 1.31 -3.60 -32.46
CA ALA A 356 1.92 -2.31 -32.83
C ALA A 356 0.99 -1.08 -32.92
N VAL A 357 0.90 -0.31 -31.81
CA VAL A 357 0.91 1.16 -31.85
C VAL A 357 1.61 1.68 -30.59
N VAL A 358 2.94 1.78 -30.64
CA VAL A 358 3.70 2.77 -29.85
C VAL A 358 4.34 3.68 -30.88
N ARG A 359 3.85 4.90 -31.01
CA ARG A 359 4.61 6.04 -31.54
C ARG A 359 3.91 7.35 -31.18
N SER A 360 4.76 8.27 -30.71
CA SER A 360 4.60 9.73 -30.57
C SER A 360 3.59 10.28 -29.56
N LEU A 361 4.10 10.66 -28.39
CA LEU A 361 3.72 11.92 -27.72
C LEU A 361 4.94 12.85 -27.76
N PRO A 362 4.76 14.16 -28.04
CA PRO A 362 5.87 15.11 -28.17
C PRO A 362 6.48 15.50 -26.82
N ALA A 363 7.75 15.91 -26.89
CA ALA A 363 8.65 16.27 -25.80
C ALA A 363 8.19 17.46 -24.95
#